data_AF-A0A1W1D1P7-F1
#
_entry.id   AF-A0A1W1D1P7-F1
#
_cell.length_a   1.000
_cell.length_b   1.000
_cell.length_c   1.000
_cell.angle_alpha   90.00
_cell.angle_beta   90.00
_cell.angle_gamma   90.00
#
_symmetry.space_group_name_H-M   'P 1'
#
loop_
_entity.id
_entity.type
_entity.pdbx_description
1 polymer ?
#
loop_
_entity_poly.entity_id
_entity_poly.type
_entity_poly.pdbx_seq_one_letter_code
_entity_poly.pdbx_strand_id
1 'polypeptide(L)'
;MKKILFLLVALSAAAFASDGEVANQTLKAYSVVAAGIGLGLAALGGAIGMGHTAAATIAGTARNPGLGAKLMTTMFIALAMIEAQVIYALVVALIALYANPFLG
;
A
#
# COMPACT_ATOMS: atom_id res chain seq x y z
N MET A 1 -35.51 32.03 -29.01
CA MET A 1 -35.05 30.72 -29.52
C MET A 1 -33.58 30.46 -29.25
N LYS A 2 -32.63 31.31 -29.68
CA LYS A 2 -31.18 31.09 -29.44
C LYS A 2 -30.76 30.97 -27.97
N LYS A 3 -31.38 31.75 -27.06
CA LYS A 3 -31.11 31.67 -25.60
C LYS A 3 -31.58 30.36 -24.96
N ILE A 4 -32.72 29.84 -25.41
CA ILE A 4 -33.24 28.52 -24.96
C ILE A 4 -32.35 27.39 -25.47
N LEU A 5 -31.91 27.47 -26.73
CA LEU A 5 -31.00 26.47 -27.28
C LEU A 5 -29.64 26.46 -26.56
N PHE A 6 -29.10 27.63 -26.23
CA PHE A 6 -27.85 27.74 -25.48
C PHE A 6 -27.98 27.20 -24.05
N LEU A 7 -29.10 27.47 -23.38
CA LEU A 7 -29.37 26.96 -22.04
C LEU A 7 -29.54 25.42 -22.04
N LEU A 8 -30.21 24.87 -23.05
CA LEU A 8 -30.38 23.42 -23.21
C LEU A 8 -29.04 22.71 -23.42
N VAL A 9 -28.16 23.28 -24.26
CA VAL A 9 -26.82 22.74 -24.52
C VAL A 9 -25.92 22.83 -23.27
N ALA A 10 -26.02 23.92 -22.50
CA ALA A 10 -25.29 24.07 -21.24
C ALA A 10 -25.76 23.07 -20.18
N LEU A 11 -27.08 22.82 -20.09
CA LEU A 11 -27.65 21.87 -19.15
C LEU A 11 -27.30 20.42 -19.51
N SER A 12 -27.30 20.08 -20.80
CA SER A 12 -26.89 18.75 -21.26
C SER A 12 -25.40 18.50 -21.03
N ALA A 13 -24.54 19.52 -21.23
CA ALA A 13 -23.11 19.40 -20.95
C ALA A 13 -22.83 19.17 -19.45
N ALA A 14 -23.59 19.81 -18.57
CA ALA A 14 -23.48 19.59 -17.12
C ALA A 14 -23.94 18.18 -16.69
N ALA A 15 -24.97 17.62 -17.35
CA ALA A 15 -25.45 16.28 -17.06
C ALA A 15 -24.43 15.18 -17.43
N PHE A 16 -23.73 15.31 -18.55
CA PHE A 16 -22.68 14.36 -18.93
C PHE A 16 -21.37 14.52 -18.12
N ALA A 17 -21.19 15.63 -17.41
CA ALA A 17 -20.03 15.85 -16.56
C ALA A 17 -20.12 15.11 -15.21
N SER A 18 -21.32 14.85 -14.70
CA SER A 18 -21.48 14.20 -13.38
C SER A 18 -21.05 12.73 -13.36
N ASP A 19 -21.18 12.03 -14.49
CA ASP A 19 -20.84 10.59 -14.58
C ASP A 19 -19.33 10.34 -14.38
N GLY A 20 -18.47 11.24 -14.87
CA GLY A 20 -17.02 11.15 -14.68
C GLY A 20 -16.58 11.40 -13.23
N GLU A 21 -17.31 12.26 -12.51
CA GLU A 21 -16.98 12.61 -11.13
C GLU A 21 -17.35 11.48 -10.15
N VAL A 22 -18.47 10.80 -10.38
CA VAL A 22 -18.89 9.62 -9.61
C VAL A 22 -17.95 8.44 -9.84
N ALA A 23 -17.50 8.22 -11.08
CA ALA A 23 -16.51 7.18 -11.39
C ALA A 23 -15.18 7.42 -10.65
N ASN A 24 -14.68 8.66 -10.66
CA ASN A 24 -13.45 9.04 -9.97
C ASN A 24 -13.54 8.93 -8.44
N GLN A 25 -14.71 9.24 -7.85
CA GLN A 25 -14.93 9.02 -6.41
C GLN A 25 -14.92 7.53 -6.04
N THR A 26 -15.54 6.69 -6.86
CA THR A 26 -15.58 5.24 -6.66
C THR A 26 -14.18 4.62 -6.75
N LEU A 27 -13.38 5.02 -7.76
CA LEU A 27 -11.99 4.57 -7.90
C LEU A 27 -11.11 4.97 -6.72
N LYS A 28 -11.27 6.19 -6.21
CA LYS A 28 -10.57 6.64 -4.99
C LYS A 28 -10.93 5.78 -3.78
N ALA A 29 -12.22 5.50 -3.57
CA ALA A 29 -12.67 4.68 -2.45
C ALA A 29 -12.06 3.27 -2.50
N TYR A 30 -12.08 2.61 -3.66
CA TYR A 30 -11.46 1.29 -3.82
C TYR A 30 -9.95 1.32 -3.63
N SER A 31 -9.28 2.37 -4.09
CA SER A 31 -7.82 2.50 -3.95
C SER A 31 -7.41 2.64 -2.48
N VAL A 32 -8.20 3.34 -1.66
CA VAL A 32 -7.96 3.45 -0.21
C VAL A 32 -8.13 2.11 0.48
N VAL A 33 -9.21 1.38 0.18
CA VAL A 33 -9.47 0.06 0.77
C VAL A 33 -8.39 -0.94 0.36
N ALA A 34 -8.02 -0.98 -0.92
CA ALA A 34 -6.97 -1.86 -1.44
C ALA A 34 -5.60 -1.55 -0.82
N ALA A 35 -5.25 -0.26 -0.70
CA ALA A 35 -4.01 0.17 -0.06
C ALA A 35 -3.96 -0.23 1.43
N GLY A 36 -5.04 -0.01 2.18
CA GLY A 36 -5.11 -0.36 3.60
C GLY A 36 -5.02 -1.87 3.84
N ILE A 37 -5.78 -2.67 3.09
CA ILE A 37 -5.76 -4.13 3.22
C ILE A 37 -4.42 -4.70 2.74
N GLY A 38 -3.94 -4.27 1.58
CA GLY A 38 -2.68 -4.77 1.00
C GLY A 38 -1.48 -4.50 1.91
N LEU A 39 -1.35 -3.26 2.41
CA LEU A 39 -0.28 -2.91 3.35
C LEU A 39 -0.46 -3.61 4.70
N GLY A 40 -1.69 -3.72 5.22
CA GLY A 40 -1.97 -4.42 6.47
C GLY A 40 -1.57 -5.90 6.43
N LEU A 41 -1.85 -6.59 5.32
CA LEU A 41 -1.44 -7.98 5.13
C LEU A 41 0.08 -8.13 4.97
N ALA A 42 0.73 -7.21 4.24
CA ALA A 42 2.18 -7.21 4.13
C ALA A 42 2.85 -6.98 5.50
N ALA A 43 2.36 -6.03 6.29
CA ALA A 43 2.85 -5.75 7.63
C ALA A 43 2.65 -6.94 8.58
N LEU A 44 1.52 -7.65 8.48
CA LEU A 44 1.27 -8.87 9.26
C LEU A 44 2.29 -9.97 8.92
N GLY A 45 2.52 -10.23 7.63
CA GLY A 45 3.53 -11.19 7.19
C GLY A 45 4.93 -10.81 7.64
N GLY A 46 5.28 -9.53 7.54
CA GLY A 46 6.54 -8.98 8.04
C GLY A 46 6.72 -9.19 9.55
N ALA A 47 5.71 -8.85 10.35
CA ALA A 47 5.75 -9.01 11.80
C ALA A 47 5.99 -10.47 12.23
N ILE A 48 5.31 -11.42 11.57
CA ILE A 48 5.49 -12.86 11.83
C ILE A 48 6.91 -13.29 11.47
N GLY A 49 7.41 -12.92 10.30
CA GLY A 49 8.76 -13.27 9.86
C GLY A 49 9.85 -12.68 10.76
N MET A 50 9.71 -11.42 11.16
CA MET A 50 10.65 -10.76 12.07
C MET A 50 10.65 -11.41 13.45
N GLY A 51 9.46 -11.71 14.00
CA GLY A 51 9.31 -12.39 15.28
C GLY A 51 9.99 -13.76 15.29
N HIS A 52 9.82 -14.55 14.23
CA HIS A 52 10.47 -15.86 14.11
C HIS A 52 11.99 -15.74 14.02
N THR A 53 12.49 -14.79 13.21
CA THR A 53 13.93 -14.54 13.04
C THR A 53 14.57 -14.10 14.35
N ALA A 54 13.91 -13.21 15.11
CA ALA A 54 14.38 -12.77 16.42
C ALA A 54 14.41 -13.93 17.43
N ALA A 55 13.35 -14.73 17.51
CA ALA A 55 13.29 -15.89 18.41
C ALA A 55 14.38 -16.92 18.11
N ALA A 56 14.61 -17.24 16.82
CA ALA A 56 15.68 -18.15 16.40
C ALA A 56 17.07 -17.63 16.78
N THR A 57 17.30 -16.33 16.64
CA THR A 57 18.56 -15.67 16.99
C THR A 57 18.81 -15.69 18.49
N ILE A 58 17.79 -15.43 19.30
CA ILE A 58 17.87 -15.49 20.77
C ILE A 58 18.16 -16.91 21.22
N ALA A 59 17.43 -17.90 20.72
CA ALA A 59 17.64 -19.31 21.07
C ALA A 59 19.03 -19.82 20.63
N GLY A 60 19.50 -19.41 19.45
CA GLY A 60 20.84 -19.72 18.95
C GLY A 60 21.94 -19.12 19.83
N THR A 61 21.77 -17.85 20.23
CA THR A 61 22.72 -17.15 21.10
C THR A 61 22.75 -17.74 22.52
N ALA A 62 21.60 -18.12 23.06
CA ALA A 62 21.51 -18.77 24.37
C ALA A 62 22.23 -20.13 24.39
N ARG A 63 22.15 -20.90 23.30
CA ARG A 63 22.84 -22.20 23.16
C ARG A 63 24.33 -22.06 22.92
N ASN A 64 24.75 -21.04 22.17
CA ASN A 64 26.15 -20.81 21.81
C ASN A 64 26.50 -19.31 21.92
N PRO A 65 26.80 -18.81 23.14
CA PRO A 65 27.05 -17.39 23.36
C PRO A 65 28.21 -16.83 22.53
N GLY A 66 29.24 -17.64 22.26
CA GLY A 66 30.40 -17.26 21.46
C GLY A 66 30.07 -16.93 19.99
N LEU A 67 28.91 -17.34 19.48
CA LEU A 67 28.46 -17.05 18.11
C LEU A 67 27.47 -15.88 18.04
N GLY A 68 27.11 -15.24 19.16
CA GLY A 68 26.06 -14.23 19.23
C GLY A 68 26.24 -13.08 18.24
N ALA A 69 27.45 -12.55 18.10
CA ALA A 69 27.74 -11.46 17.16
C ALA A 69 27.45 -11.86 15.69
N LYS A 70 27.85 -13.06 15.29
CA LYS A 70 27.62 -13.58 13.92
C LYS A 70 26.12 -13.83 13.68
N LEU A 71 25.42 -14.38 14.67
CA LEU A 71 23.98 -14.63 14.58
C LEU A 71 23.19 -13.32 14.47
N MET A 72 23.57 -12.28 15.20
CA MET A 72 22.97 -10.95 15.09
C MET A 72 23.18 -10.34 13.70
N THR A 73 24.37 -10.47 13.10
CA THR A 73 24.60 -10.02 11.72
C THR A 73 23.67 -10.73 10.74
N THR A 74 23.56 -12.07 10.83
CA THR A 74 22.65 -12.85 9.98
C THR A 74 21.19 -12.45 10.21
N MET A 75 20.79 -12.20 11.46
CA MET A 75 19.45 -11.72 11.82
C MET A 75 19.13 -10.41 11.10
N PHE A 76 20.01 -9.41 11.15
CA PHE A 76 19.76 -8.12 10.48
C PHE A 76 19.67 -8.24 8.97
N ILE A 77 20.45 -9.13 8.34
CA ILE A 77 20.33 -9.40 6.90
C ILE A 77 18.95 -9.99 6.58
N ALA A 78 18.48 -10.96 7.37
CA ALA A 78 17.15 -11.55 7.20
C ALA A 78 16.03 -10.52 7.44
N LEU A 79 16.14 -9.71 8.50
CA LEU A 79 15.20 -8.62 8.79
C LEU A 79 15.14 -7.61 7.64
N ALA A 80 16.28 -7.22 7.07
CA ALA A 80 16.31 -6.30 5.93
C ALA A 80 15.60 -6.86 4.69
N MET A 81 15.72 -8.18 4.43
CA MET A 81 15.00 -8.84 3.33
C MET A 81 13.49 -8.91 3.57
N ILE A 82 13.07 -9.15 4.82
CA ILE A 82 11.64 -9.15 5.20
C ILE A 82 11.07 -7.74 5.05
N GLU A 83 11.76 -6.73 5.57
CA GLU A 83 11.31 -5.33 5.49
C GLU A 83 11.28 -4.79 4.07
N ALA A 84 12.19 -5.21 3.18
CA ALA A 84 12.17 -4.80 1.77
C ALA A 84 10.83 -5.14 1.10
N GLN A 85 10.22 -6.29 1.40
CA GLN A 85 8.92 -6.67 0.88
C GLN A 85 7.78 -5.80 1.43
N VAL A 86 7.83 -5.46 2.72
CA VAL A 86 6.83 -4.57 3.36
C VAL A 86 6.92 -3.17 2.77
N ILE A 87 8.13 -2.65 2.53
CA ILE A 87 8.36 -1.35 1.90
C ILE A 87 7.86 -1.35 0.45
N TYR A 88 8.02 -2.44 -0.31
CA TYR A 88 7.43 -2.50 -1.66
C TYR A 88 5.90 -2.42 -1.64
N ALA A 89 5.23 -3.09 -0.69
CA ALA A 89 3.80 -2.95 -0.51
C ALA A 89 3.39 -1.52 -0.12
N LEU A 90 4.18 -0.87 0.75
CA LEU A 90 3.99 0.55 1.12
C LEU A 90 4.12 1.47 -0.09
N VAL A 91 5.13 1.29 -0.94
CA VAL A 91 5.32 2.10 -2.15
C VAL A 91 4.12 1.96 -3.09
N VAL A 92 3.64 0.74 -3.32
CA VAL A 92 2.44 0.52 -4.15
C VAL A 92 1.20 1.18 -3.55
N ALA A 93 1.02 1.08 -2.23
CA ALA A 93 -0.06 1.76 -1.53
C ALA A 93 0.02 3.29 -1.68
N LEU A 94 1.21 3.88 -1.54
CA LEU A 94 1.42 5.32 -1.74
C LEU A 94 1.12 5.75 -3.18
N ILE A 95 1.51 4.95 -4.18
CA ILE A 95 1.18 5.21 -5.58
C ILE A 95 -0.34 5.17 -5.77
N ALA A 96 -1.04 4.15 -5.26
CA ALA A 96 -2.49 4.04 -5.39
C ALA A 96 -3.25 5.20 -4.72
N LEU A 97 -2.70 5.79 -3.65
CA LEU A 97 -3.32 6.90 -2.91
C LEU A 97 -3.00 8.28 -3.49
N TYR A 98 -1.75 8.52 -3.87
CA TYR A 98 -1.25 9.87 -4.21
C TYR A 98 -0.92 10.05 -5.69
N ALA A 99 -0.67 8.97 -6.43
CA ALA A 99 -0.29 8.98 -7.84
C ALA A 99 -1.08 7.92 -8.62
N ASN A 100 -2.38 7.86 -8.36
CA ASN A 100 -3.23 6.79 -8.85
C ASN A 100 -3.31 6.82 -10.39
N PRO A 101 -2.84 5.77 -11.09
CA PRO A 101 -2.82 5.75 -12.55
C PRO A 101 -4.23 5.63 -13.18
N PHE A 102 -5.25 5.31 -12.38
CA PHE A 102 -6.64 5.16 -12.84
C PHE A 102 -7.45 6.46 -12.73
N LEU A 103 -6.90 7.51 -12.11
CA LEU A 103 -7.55 8.81 -12.01
C LEU A 103 -7.02 9.73 -13.12
N GLY A 104 -7.92 10.18 -13.99
CA GLY A 104 -7.67 11.09 -15.11
C GLY A 104 -8.89 11.93 -15.43
#